data_AF-A0A455U902-F1
#
_entry.id   AF-A0A455U902-F1
#
_cell.length_a   1.000
_cell.length_b   1.000
_cell.length_c   1.000
_cell.angle_alpha   90.00
_cell.angle_beta   90.00
_cell.angle_gamma   90.00
#
_symmetry.space_group_name_H-M   'P 1'
#
loop_
_entity.id
_entity.type
_entity.pdbx_description
1 polymer ?
#
loop_
_entity_poly.entity_id
_entity_poly.type
_entity_poly.pdbx_seq_one_letter_code
_entity_poly.pdbx_strand_id
1 'polypeptide(L)'
;MQYELIIFDWDGTLMDSVPRIVSCMQAAALEAEWGELSAAEVEDIIGLGLPEAIAQLCPGILPAQAERLRERYSHHFVTADATPMLFFCWG
;
A
#
# COMPACT_ATOMS: atom_id res chain seq x y z
N MET A 1 17.55 6.14 8.48
CA MET A 1 16.58 6.09 7.36
C MET A 1 15.21 6.03 7.99
N GLN A 2 14.35 7.02 7.71
CA GLN A 2 13.02 7.11 8.33
C GLN A 2 12.12 6.06 7.70
N TYR A 3 11.79 5.02 8.46
CA TYR A 3 10.79 4.04 8.09
C TYR A 3 9.42 4.71 8.24
N GLU A 4 8.92 5.39 7.20
CA GLU A 4 7.50 5.71 7.11
C GLU A 4 6.76 4.47 6.60
N LEU A 5 6.64 3.52 7.52
CA LEU A 5 5.82 2.33 7.36
C LEU A 5 4.52 2.57 8.10
N ILE A 6 3.46 2.90 7.35
CA ILE A 6 2.11 2.94 7.90
C ILE A 6 1.28 1.89 7.18
N ILE A 7 1.15 0.73 7.82
CA ILE A 7 0.00 -0.14 7.63
C ILE A 7 -0.68 -0.17 9.01
N PHE A 8 -1.84 0.48 9.13
CA PHE A 8 -2.68 0.37 10.33
C PHE A 8 -3.98 -0.35 9.98
N ASP A 9 -4.30 -1.31 10.83
CA ASP A 9 -5.53 -2.11 10.88
C ASP A 9 -6.38 -1.69 12.08
N TRP A 10 -7.65 -2.08 12.02
CA TRP A 10 -8.59 -2.20 13.12
C TRP A 10 -8.96 -0.91 13.86
N ASP A 11 -9.56 0.05 13.16
CA ASP A 11 -10.58 0.89 13.79
C ASP A 11 -11.74 1.11 12.82
N GLY A 12 -12.97 0.89 13.30
CA GLY A 12 -14.22 0.81 12.54
C GLY A 12 -14.70 2.14 11.93
N THR A 13 -13.78 2.96 11.44
CA THR A 13 -14.00 4.31 10.91
C THR A 13 -13.52 4.48 9.45
N LEU A 14 -13.11 3.40 8.77
CA LEU A 14 -12.32 3.48 7.52
C LEU A 14 -12.81 2.60 6.36
N MET A 15 -14.13 2.59 6.11
CA MET A 15 -14.71 1.96 4.90
C MET A 15 -14.19 2.59 3.58
N ASP A 16 -13.52 3.75 3.62
CA ASP A 16 -13.06 4.50 2.44
C ASP A 16 -11.56 4.32 2.06
N SER A 17 -10.73 3.64 2.87
CA SER A 17 -9.28 3.53 2.55
C SER A 17 -8.84 2.17 2.00
N VAL A 18 -9.59 1.10 2.26
CA VAL A 18 -9.29 -0.25 1.77
C VAL A 18 -9.22 -0.30 0.24
N PRO A 19 -10.21 0.24 -0.51
CA PRO A 19 -10.14 0.23 -1.98
C PRO A 19 -8.93 1.00 -2.53
N ARG A 20 -8.47 2.02 -1.78
CA ARG A 20 -7.29 2.81 -2.14
C ARG A 20 -6.00 2.02 -1.94
N ILE A 21 -5.86 1.31 -0.82
CA ILE A 21 -4.70 0.44 -0.55
C ILE A 21 -4.62 -0.67 -1.61
N VAL A 22 -5.76 -1.31 -1.90
CA VAL A 22 -5.89 -2.33 -2.96
C VAL A 22 -5.41 -1.76 -4.31
N SER A 23 -5.93 -0.60 -4.72
CA SER A 23 -5.57 0.02 -6.00
C SER A 23 -4.07 0.37 -6.08
N CYS A 24 -3.49 0.92 -5.00
CA CYS A 24 -2.07 1.27 -4.96
C CYS A 24 -1.17 0.03 -5.03
N MET A 25 -1.54 -1.04 -4.30
CA MET A 25 -0.78 -2.29 -4.28
C MET A 25 -0.85 -3.01 -5.63
N GLN A 26 -2.03 -3.04 -6.27
CA GLN A 26 -2.20 -3.60 -7.61
C GLN A 26 -1.36 -2.85 -8.65
N ALA A 27 -1.38 -1.51 -8.63
CA ALA A 27 -0.53 -0.70 -9.50
C ALA A 27 0.97 -0.97 -9.28
N ALA A 28 1.39 -1.05 -8.01
CA ALA A 28 2.78 -1.35 -7.66
C ALA A 28 3.20 -2.76 -8.12
N ALA A 29 2.32 -3.77 -7.99
CA ALA A 29 2.59 -5.14 -8.41
C ALA A 29 2.72 -5.30 -9.93
N LEU A 30 1.89 -4.56 -10.69
CA LEU A 30 2.01 -4.47 -12.15
C LEU A 30 3.35 -3.85 -12.58
N GLU A 31 3.77 -2.75 -11.93
CA GLU A 31 5.05 -2.09 -12.22
C GLU A 31 6.29 -2.87 -11.76
N ALA A 32 6.12 -3.74 -10.78
CA ALA A 32 7.14 -4.67 -10.30
C ALA A 32 7.22 -5.96 -11.14
N GLU A 33 6.40 -6.08 -12.19
CA GLU A 33 6.33 -7.24 -13.08
C GLU A 33 5.99 -8.55 -12.31
N TRP A 34 5.32 -8.44 -11.16
CA TRP A 34 4.91 -9.59 -10.36
C TRP A 34 3.61 -10.20 -10.90
N GLY A 35 2.64 -9.35 -11.22
CA GLY A 35 1.31 -9.76 -11.67
C GLY A 35 0.21 -8.98 -10.96
N GLU A 36 -1.03 -9.30 -11.32
CA GLU A 36 -2.21 -8.69 -10.70
C GLU A 36 -2.50 -9.39 -9.37
N LEU A 37 -2.55 -8.61 -8.28
CA LEU A 37 -2.96 -9.07 -6.95
C LEU A 37 -4.47 -8.92 -6.79
N SER A 38 -5.13 -9.88 -6.16
CA SER A 38 -6.56 -9.74 -5.87
C SER A 38 -6.80 -8.81 -4.68
N ALA A 39 -7.97 -8.15 -4.66
CA ALA A 39 -8.38 -7.31 -3.53
C ALA A 39 -8.37 -8.09 -2.21
N ALA A 40 -8.84 -9.34 -2.22
CA ALA A 40 -8.89 -10.19 -1.03
C ALA A 40 -7.49 -10.50 -0.46
N GLU A 41 -6.49 -10.74 -1.33
CA GLU A 41 -5.10 -10.96 -0.88
C GLU A 41 -4.51 -9.69 -0.27
N VAL A 42 -4.83 -8.52 -0.82
CA VAL A 42 -4.36 -7.23 -0.28
C VAL A 42 -5.11 -6.84 0.99
N GLU A 43 -6.37 -7.25 1.15
CA GLU A 43 -7.11 -7.08 2.40
C GLU A 43 -6.56 -7.96 3.54
N ASP A 44 -6.11 -9.17 3.22
CA ASP A 44 -5.56 -10.14 4.20
C ASP A 44 -4.24 -9.67 4.84
N ILE A 45 -3.53 -8.75 4.18
CA ILE A 45 -2.27 -8.18 4.67
C ILE A 45 -2.44 -6.82 5.36
N ILE A 46 -3.67 -6.28 5.41
CA ILE A 46 -3.96 -5.07 6.17
C ILE A 46 -3.72 -5.36 7.65
N GLY A 47 -2.84 -4.57 8.27
CA GLY A 47 -2.40 -4.73 9.66
C GLY A 47 -1.02 -5.33 9.84
N LEU A 48 -0.44 -5.89 8.78
CA LEU A 48 0.95 -6.37 8.77
C LEU A 48 1.92 -5.24 8.43
N GLY A 49 3.19 -5.35 8.79
CA GLY A 49 4.19 -4.41 8.25
C GLY A 49 4.38 -4.60 6.74
N LEU A 50 4.68 -3.55 5.96
CA LEU A 50 4.86 -3.67 4.49
C LEU A 50 5.84 -4.77 4.06
N PRO A 51 6.99 -4.99 4.73
CA PRO A 51 7.87 -6.11 4.39
C PRO A 51 7.20 -7.48 4.58
N GLU A 52 6.40 -7.63 5.64
CA GLU A 52 5.68 -8.86 5.96
C GLU A 52 4.51 -9.06 4.98
N ALA A 53 3.77 -8.00 4.69
CA ALA A 53 2.71 -7.96 3.71
C ALA A 53 3.19 -8.38 2.31
N ILE A 54 4.33 -7.83 1.85
CA ILE A 54 4.90 -8.20 0.55
C ILE A 54 5.34 -9.66 0.53
N ALA A 55 5.91 -10.16 1.62
CA ALA A 55 6.31 -11.57 1.72
C ALA A 55 5.10 -12.53 1.68
N GLN A 56 3.96 -12.13 2.25
CA GLN A 56 2.71 -12.89 2.23
C GLN A 56 1.99 -12.80 0.88
N LEU A 57 1.92 -11.61 0.28
CA LEU A 57 1.33 -11.37 -1.05
C LEU A 57 2.10 -12.06 -2.18
N CYS A 58 3.43 -12.02 -2.10
CA CYS A 58 4.30 -12.41 -3.20
C CYS A 58 5.27 -13.52 -2.75
N PRO A 59 4.77 -14.75 -2.49
CA PRO A 59 5.62 -15.83 -2.01
C PRO A 59 6.69 -16.18 -3.05
N GLY A 60 7.97 -16.02 -2.66
CA GLY A 60 9.12 -16.27 -3.54
C GLY A 60 9.56 -15.07 -4.38
N ILE A 61 9.04 -13.87 -4.11
CA ILE A 61 9.53 -12.63 -4.73
C ILE A 61 11.03 -12.43 -4.48
N LEU A 62 11.74 -12.01 -5.52
CA LEU A 62 13.16 -11.69 -5.37
C LEU A 62 13.34 -10.42 -4.54
N PRO A 63 14.40 -10.29 -3.73
CA PRO A 63 14.63 -9.11 -2.90
C PRO A 63 14.61 -7.79 -3.68
N ALA A 64 15.14 -7.80 -4.91
CA ALA A 64 15.13 -6.63 -5.79
C ALA A 64 13.72 -6.26 -6.30
N GLN A 65 12.85 -7.25 -6.53
CA GLN A 65 11.46 -7.02 -6.92
C GLN A 65 10.62 -6.55 -5.73
N ALA A 66 10.84 -7.13 -4.54
CA ALA A 66 10.18 -6.72 -3.31
C ALA A 66 10.49 -5.25 -2.97
N GLU A 67 11.76 -4.84 -3.10
CA GLU A 67 12.14 -3.46 -2.87
C GLU A 67 11.51 -2.51 -3.89
N ARG A 68 11.48 -2.90 -5.17
CA ARG A 68 10.82 -2.10 -6.21
C ARG A 68 9.31 -1.98 -5.96
N LEU A 69 8.65 -3.06 -5.56
CA LEU A 69 7.23 -3.06 -5.20
C LEU A 69 6.97 -2.15 -3.99
N ARG A 70 7.84 -2.20 -2.98
CA ARG A 70 7.81 -1.32 -1.81
C ARG A 70 7.92 0.17 -2.19
N GLU A 71 8.89 0.51 -3.04
CA GLU A 71 9.10 1.88 -3.53
C GLU A 71 7.90 2.37 -4.35
N ARG A 72 7.37 1.55 -5.27
CA ARG A 72 6.20 1.90 -6.08
C ARG A 72 4.95 2.06 -5.25
N TYR A 73 4.71 1.17 -4.29
CA TYR A 73 3.60 1.29 -3.36
C TYR A 73 3.68 2.61 -2.58
N SER A 74 4.84 2.93 -2.00
CA SER A 74 5.04 4.19 -1.28
C SER A 74 4.81 5.41 -2.16
N HIS A 75 5.30 5.39 -3.40
CA HIS A 75 5.07 6.45 -4.38
C HIS A 75 3.58 6.64 -4.71
N HIS A 76 2.86 5.55 -4.99
CA HIS A 76 1.42 5.59 -5.27
C HIS A 76 0.60 6.04 -4.08
N PHE A 77 0.94 5.56 -2.87
CA PHE A 77 0.26 5.94 -1.65
C PHE A 77 0.43 7.43 -1.33
N VAL A 78 1.66 7.96 -1.40
CA VAL A 78 1.94 9.39 -1.19
C VAL A 78 1.30 10.25 -2.28
N THR A 79 1.33 9.81 -3.54
CA THR A 79 0.68 10.55 -4.65
C THR A 79 -0.84 10.54 -4.52
N ALA A 80 -1.43 9.44 -4.04
CA ALA A 80 -2.85 9.34 -3.76
C ALA A 80 -3.27 10.16 -2.52
N ASP A 81 -2.39 10.28 -1.52
CA ASP A 81 -2.60 11.13 -0.34
C ASP A 81 -2.39 12.61 -0.63
N ALA A 82 -1.67 12.96 -1.71
CA ALA A 82 -1.62 14.31 -2.29
C ALA A 82 -2.94 14.75 -2.96
N THR A 83 -4.05 14.05 -2.71
CA THR A 83 -5.38 14.66 -2.80
C THR A 83 -5.40 15.81 -1.79
N PRO A 84 -5.51 17.08 -2.21
CA PRO A 84 -5.35 18.19 -1.30
C PRO A 84 -6.44 18.09 -0.23
N MET A 85 -6.02 17.74 0.99
CA MET A 85 -6.81 18.04 2.16
C MET A 85 -6.97 19.56 2.12
N LEU A 86 -8.14 20.03 1.69
CA LEU A 86 -8.56 21.42 1.82
C LEU A 86 -8.43 21.74 3.30
N PHE A 87 -7.27 22.29 3.67
CA PHE A 87 -7.05 22.94 4.94
C PHE A 87 -8.03 24.10 4.98
N PHE A 88 -9.22 23.85 5.54
CA PHE A 88 -10.12 24.91 5.97
C PHE A 88 -9.44 25.61 7.15
N CYS A 89 -8.69 26.67 6.87
CA CYS A 89 -8.38 27.69 7.85
C CYS A 89 -9.47 28.76 7.73
N TRP A 90 -10.38 28.76 8.70
CA TRP A 90 -11.41 29.78 8.88
C TRP A 90 -10.72 31.12 9.16
N GLY A 91 -11.02 32.14 8.35
CA GLY A 91 -10.59 33.53 8.56
C GLY A 91 -11.63 34.34 9.33
#